data_AF-F8PAD5-F1
#
_entry.id   AF-F8PAD5-F1
#
_cell.length_a   1.000
_cell.length_b   1.000
_cell.length_c   1.000
_cell.angle_alpha   90.00
_cell.angle_beta   90.00
_cell.angle_gamma   90.00
#
_symmetry.space_group_name_H-M   'P 1'
#
loop_
_entity.id
_entity.type
_entity.pdbx_description
1 polymer ?
#
loop_
_entity_poly.entity_id
_entity_poly.type
_entity_poly.pdbx_seq_one_letter_code
_entity_poly.pdbx_strand_id
1 'polypeptide(L)'
;MSSSHWTQQFPDIETPDHLKAMLGKRKPTSSEDPEITWILKDEKAHEIIQDHISDALLMRTGDLTSSKELFDKLVSLHQTSNIALAFYSFQQLTKLSWDGISPIQDHIAKIWTIDSHLSGMKLGVDTKLMAFALLQSLPCTPEWQIFHRCHAPKLIGSMDRCQ
;
A
#
# COMPACT_ATOMS: atom_id res chain seq x y z
N MET A 1 17.41 -40.00 -20.52
CA MET A 1 16.28 -39.15 -20.08
C MET A 1 16.44 -37.81 -20.81
N SER A 2 16.06 -37.77 -22.09
CA SER A 2 14.75 -37.30 -22.58
C SER A 2 14.52 -35.81 -22.29
N SER A 3 14.75 -34.95 -23.30
CA SER A 3 13.64 -34.33 -24.04
C SER A 3 14.18 -33.39 -25.11
N SER A 4 14.55 -33.98 -26.25
CA SER A 4 14.66 -33.30 -27.54
C SER A 4 13.27 -33.34 -28.19
N HIS A 5 12.50 -32.25 -28.10
CA HIS A 5 11.16 -32.18 -28.72
C HIS A 5 10.77 -30.79 -29.27
N TRP A 6 11.65 -29.79 -29.36
CA TRP A 6 11.20 -28.45 -29.78
C TRP A 6 11.96 -27.80 -30.94
N THR A 7 12.60 -28.58 -31.83
CA THR A 7 13.42 -27.96 -32.90
C THR A 7 13.08 -28.35 -34.33
N GLN A 8 11.91 -28.93 -34.63
CA GLN A 8 11.49 -29.09 -36.03
C GLN A 8 9.95 -29.04 -36.17
N GLN A 9 9.42 -27.87 -36.54
CA GLN A 9 8.34 -27.72 -37.52
C GLN A 9 8.16 -26.23 -37.91
N PHE A 10 9.19 -25.62 -38.51
CA PHE A 10 8.99 -24.43 -39.34
C PHE A 10 9.26 -24.85 -40.79
N PRO A 11 8.27 -24.84 -41.70
CA PRO A 11 8.52 -25.04 -43.11
C PRO A 11 9.39 -23.90 -43.64
N ASP A 12 10.36 -24.23 -44.48
CA ASP A 12 11.26 -23.30 -45.16
C ASP A 12 10.48 -22.14 -45.78
N ILE A 13 10.73 -20.92 -45.30
CA ILE A 13 10.11 -19.72 -45.87
C ILE A 13 10.76 -19.46 -47.22
N GLU A 14 9.97 -19.75 -48.24
CA GLU A 14 10.24 -19.55 -49.65
C GLU A 14 10.75 -18.13 -49.96
N THR A 15 11.66 -18.12 -50.93
CA THR A 15 12.35 -17.02 -51.60
C THR A 15 11.69 -15.62 -51.58
N PRO A 16 12.50 -14.54 -51.47
CA PRO A 16 12.04 -13.13 -51.37
C PRO A 16 11.08 -12.65 -52.46
N ASP A 17 11.04 -13.33 -53.61
CA ASP A 17 10.18 -12.98 -54.74
C ASP A 17 8.69 -13.28 -54.47
N HIS A 18 8.37 -14.23 -53.59
CA HIS A 18 6.98 -14.55 -53.23
C HIS A 18 6.36 -13.50 -52.27
N LEU A 19 7.18 -12.94 -51.38
CA LEU A 19 6.77 -11.85 -50.48
C LEU A 19 6.50 -10.54 -51.24
N LYS A 20 7.21 -10.31 -52.36
CA LYS A 20 7.01 -9.13 -53.20
C LYS A 20 5.67 -9.16 -53.95
N ALA A 21 5.18 -10.34 -54.31
CA ALA A 21 3.85 -10.52 -54.90
C ALA A 21 2.72 -10.34 -53.88
N MET A 22 2.93 -10.74 -52.61
CA MET A 22 1.97 -10.52 -51.53
C MET A 22 1.93 -9.06 -51.03
N LEU A 23 3.02 -8.31 -51.19
CA LEU A 23 3.12 -6.89 -50.84
C LEU A 23 2.69 -5.94 -51.98
N GLY A 24 2.05 -6.45 -53.03
CA GLY A 24 1.54 -5.65 -54.15
C GLY A 24 0.17 -4.99 -53.91
N LYS A 25 -0.51 -5.26 -52.79
CA LYS A 25 -1.84 -4.72 -52.48
C LYS A 25 -2.05 -4.40 -51.00
N ARG A 26 -1.22 -3.56 -50.41
CA ARG A 26 -1.67 -2.70 -49.31
C ARG A 26 -1.18 -1.29 -49.57
N LYS A 27 -2.06 -0.52 -50.21
CA LYS A 27 -2.09 0.93 -50.06
C LYS A 27 -1.96 1.22 -48.56
N PRO A 28 -1.05 2.11 -48.12
CA PRO A 28 -1.07 2.54 -46.73
C PRO A 28 -2.42 3.23 -46.52
N THR A 29 -3.34 2.54 -45.83
CA THR A 29 -4.60 3.15 -45.42
C THR A 29 -4.25 4.10 -44.29
N SER A 30 -3.89 5.31 -44.72
CA SER A 30 -3.89 6.54 -43.95
C SER A 30 -5.11 6.61 -43.03
N SER A 31 -4.88 7.06 -41.79
CA SER A 31 -5.84 7.43 -40.74
C SER A 31 -6.21 6.31 -39.76
N GLU A 32 -5.27 5.92 -38.88
CA GLU A 32 -5.66 5.33 -37.59
C GLU A 32 -6.36 6.43 -36.78
N ASP A 33 -7.62 6.20 -36.47
CA ASP A 33 -8.40 7.09 -35.61
C ASP A 33 -7.72 7.13 -34.22
N PRO A 34 -7.31 8.33 -33.74
CA PRO A 34 -6.70 8.47 -32.43
C PRO A 34 -7.60 7.93 -31.30
N GLU A 35 -8.93 7.95 -31.48
CA GLU A 35 -9.87 7.43 -30.48
C GLU A 35 -9.81 5.90 -30.37
N ILE A 36 -9.76 5.18 -31.50
CA ILE A 36 -9.58 3.72 -31.54
C ILE A 36 -8.23 3.32 -30.92
N THR A 37 -7.20 4.15 -31.13
CA THR A 37 -5.86 3.91 -30.57
C THR A 37 -5.84 4.00 -29.05
N TRP A 38 -6.65 4.88 -28.45
CA TRP A 38 -6.75 4.99 -26.99
C TRP A 38 -7.56 3.85 -26.36
N ILE A 39 -8.62 3.40 -27.03
CA ILE A 39 -9.42 2.25 -26.57
C ILE A 39 -8.56 0.98 -26.48
N LEU A 40 -7.79 0.67 -27.54
CA LEU A 40 -6.91 -0.51 -27.55
C LEU A 40 -5.81 -0.43 -26.47
N LYS A 41 -5.33 0.78 -26.16
CA LYS A 41 -4.36 0.99 -25.08
C LYS A 41 -4.98 0.80 -23.70
N ASP A 42 -6.21 1.27 -23.50
CA ASP A 42 -6.94 1.07 -22.25
C ASP A 42 -7.21 -0.41 -22.00
N GLU A 43 -7.69 -1.15 -22.99
CA GLU A 43 -7.88 -2.60 -22.92
C GLU A 43 -6.56 -3.33 -22.59
N LYS A 44 -5.46 -2.94 -23.25
CA LYS A 44 -4.16 -3.58 -23.00
C LYS A 44 -3.64 -3.29 -21.60
N ALA A 45 -3.78 -2.04 -21.13
CA ALA A 45 -3.40 -1.69 -19.77
C ALA A 45 -4.25 -2.43 -18.74
N HIS A 46 -5.56 -2.57 -19.00
CA HIS A 46 -6.48 -3.29 -18.16
C HIS A 46 -6.05 -4.75 -17.95
N GLU A 47 -5.78 -5.47 -19.04
CA GLU A 47 -5.31 -6.87 -19.02
C GLU A 47 -4.00 -7.00 -18.23
N ILE A 48 -3.01 -6.15 -18.52
CA ILE A 48 -1.71 -6.18 -17.82
C ILE A 48 -1.88 -5.99 -16.31
N ILE A 49 -2.74 -5.07 -15.88
CA ILE A 49 -2.93 -4.85 -14.44
C ILE A 49 -3.62 -6.06 -13.80
N GLN A 50 -4.65 -6.63 -14.43
CA GLN A 50 -5.33 -7.83 -13.92
C GLN A 50 -4.38 -9.02 -13.77
N ASP A 51 -3.50 -9.25 -14.74
CA ASP A 51 -2.50 -10.33 -14.72
C ASP A 51 -1.46 -10.21 -13.59
N HIS A 52 -1.30 -9.01 -13.03
CA HIS A 52 -0.25 -8.69 -12.05
C HIS A 52 -0.77 -8.39 -10.64
N ILE A 53 -2.09 -8.43 -10.41
CA ILE A 53 -2.67 -8.32 -9.07
C ILE A 53 -3.07 -9.69 -8.53
N SER A 54 -3.19 -9.81 -7.21
CA SER A 54 -3.64 -11.06 -6.58
C SER A 54 -5.12 -11.32 -6.82
N ASP A 55 -5.52 -12.60 -6.81
CA ASP A 55 -6.92 -13.02 -6.94
C ASP A 55 -7.87 -12.29 -5.97
N ALA A 56 -7.40 -12.02 -4.74
CA ALA A 56 -8.17 -11.30 -3.73
C ALA A 56 -8.45 -9.83 -4.13
N LEU A 57 -7.52 -9.18 -4.82
CA LEU A 57 -7.73 -7.83 -5.37
C LEU A 57 -8.57 -7.89 -6.64
N LEU A 58 -8.35 -8.89 -7.50
CA LEU A 58 -9.14 -9.12 -8.71
C LEU A 58 -10.63 -9.30 -8.39
N MET A 59 -10.98 -10.05 -7.34
CA MET A 59 -12.38 -10.19 -6.88
C MET A 59 -13.04 -8.85 -6.47
N ARG A 60 -12.25 -7.83 -6.12
CA ARG A 60 -12.74 -6.51 -5.69
C ARG A 60 -12.73 -5.46 -6.81
N THR A 61 -12.13 -5.78 -7.96
CA THR A 61 -11.95 -4.85 -9.09
C THR A 61 -12.36 -5.44 -10.44
N GLY A 62 -12.77 -6.71 -10.50
CA GLY A 62 -13.02 -7.44 -11.75
C GLY A 62 -14.30 -7.04 -12.49
N ASP A 63 -15.14 -6.21 -11.89
CA ASP A 63 -16.32 -5.60 -12.51
C ASP A 63 -15.99 -4.29 -13.26
N LEU A 64 -14.80 -3.74 -13.06
CA LEU A 64 -14.34 -2.52 -13.72
C LEU A 64 -13.83 -2.86 -15.12
N THR A 65 -14.19 -2.05 -16.12
CA THR A 65 -13.80 -2.29 -17.52
C THR A 65 -12.72 -1.32 -18.00
N SER A 66 -12.62 -0.13 -17.39
CA SER A 66 -11.58 0.83 -17.69
C SER A 66 -10.30 0.56 -16.89
N SER A 67 -9.14 0.65 -17.54
CA SER A 67 -7.85 0.53 -16.84
C SER A 67 -7.63 1.62 -15.80
N LYS A 68 -8.15 2.83 -16.08
CA LYS A 68 -8.07 3.97 -15.16
C LYS A 68 -8.88 3.74 -13.89
N GLU A 69 -10.14 3.34 -14.03
CA GLU A 69 -11.02 3.08 -12.88
C GLU A 69 -10.44 1.94 -12.02
N LEU A 70 -9.91 0.91 -12.66
CA LEU A 70 -9.24 -0.20 -11.98
C LEU A 70 -8.03 0.30 -11.17
N PHE A 71 -7.15 1.10 -11.78
CA PHE A 71 -6.00 1.66 -11.08
C PHE A 71 -6.41 2.60 -9.92
N ASP A 72 -7.36 3.50 -10.14
CA ASP A 72 -7.86 4.41 -9.11
C ASP A 72 -8.48 3.64 -7.94
N LYS A 73 -9.21 2.55 -8.23
CA LYS A 73 -9.77 1.67 -7.20
C LYS A 73 -8.67 0.97 -6.39
N LEU A 74 -7.65 0.42 -7.05
CA LEU A 74 -6.50 -0.18 -6.38
C LEU A 74 -5.80 0.82 -5.48
N VAL A 75 -5.56 2.05 -5.95
CA VAL A 75 -5.00 3.13 -5.12
C VAL A 75 -5.88 3.40 -3.91
N SER A 76 -7.20 3.50 -4.09
CA SER A 76 -8.15 3.75 -2.99
C SER A 76 -8.14 2.65 -1.91
N LEU A 77 -8.00 1.38 -2.31
CA LEU A 77 -7.91 0.25 -1.38
C LEU A 77 -6.65 0.36 -0.52
N HIS A 78 -5.50 0.64 -1.14
CA HIS A 78 -4.24 0.81 -0.42
C HIS A 78 -4.23 2.03 0.49
N GLN A 79 -4.81 3.16 0.05
CA GLN A 79 -4.98 4.35 0.88
C GLN A 79 -5.88 4.07 2.10
N THR A 80 -7.00 3.38 1.89
CA THR A 80 -7.92 3.01 2.99
C THR A 80 -7.24 2.10 4.00
N SER A 81 -6.50 1.08 3.53
CA SER A 81 -5.71 0.20 4.40
C SER A 81 -4.63 0.97 5.16
N ASN A 82 -3.96 1.93 4.53
CA ASN A 82 -2.97 2.80 5.17
C ASN A 82 -3.61 3.65 6.29
N ILE A 83 -4.78 4.26 6.05
CA ILE A 83 -5.50 5.05 7.08
C ILE A 83 -5.92 4.18 8.27
N ALA A 84 -6.50 3.01 8.04
CA ALA A 84 -6.91 2.10 9.10
C ALA A 84 -5.71 1.64 9.95
N LEU A 85 -4.59 1.35 9.30
CA LEU A 85 -3.36 0.92 9.95
C LEU A 85 -2.70 2.05 10.75
N ALA A 86 -2.70 3.28 10.21
CA ALA A 86 -2.25 4.47 10.91
C ALA A 86 -3.11 4.74 12.16
N PHE A 87 -4.44 4.67 12.03
CA PHE A 87 -5.36 4.82 13.15
C PHE A 87 -5.09 3.79 14.25
N TYR A 88 -4.94 2.51 13.89
CA TYR A 88 -4.61 1.47 14.86
C TYR A 88 -3.26 1.71 15.54
N SER A 89 -2.26 2.22 14.81
CA SER A 89 -0.95 2.57 15.36
C SER A 89 -1.04 3.74 16.35
N PHE A 90 -1.80 4.78 16.06
CA PHE A 90 -2.08 5.87 17.01
C PHE A 90 -2.83 5.38 18.25
N GLN A 91 -3.82 4.48 18.08
CA GLN A 91 -4.51 3.87 19.20
C GLN A 91 -3.56 3.06 20.08
N GLN A 92 -2.63 2.31 19.49
CA GLN A 92 -1.61 1.60 20.25
C GLN A 92 -0.73 2.58 21.03
N LEU A 93 -0.24 3.66 20.40
CA LEU A 93 0.60 4.66 21.07
C LEU A 93 -0.09 5.29 22.30
N THR A 94 -1.37 5.61 22.17
CA THR A 94 -2.16 6.27 23.23
C THR A 94 -2.61 5.35 24.36
N LYS A 95 -2.75 4.05 24.08
CA LYS A 95 -3.15 3.02 25.05
C LYS A 95 -1.96 2.28 25.66
N LEU A 96 -0.76 2.46 25.12
CA LEU A 96 0.43 1.81 25.62
C LEU A 96 0.68 2.25 27.07
N SER A 97 0.80 1.30 27.98
CA SER A 97 1.18 1.53 29.37
C SER A 97 2.42 0.70 29.69
N TRP A 98 3.30 1.30 30.49
CA TRP A 98 4.42 0.57 31.06
C TRP A 98 3.95 -0.13 32.34
N ASP A 99 4.40 -1.35 32.55
CA ASP A 99 4.02 -2.19 33.70
C ASP A 99 4.77 -1.81 34.99
N GLY A 100 5.82 -0.99 34.88
CA GLY A 100 6.67 -0.60 36.01
C GLY A 100 7.66 -1.69 36.45
N ILE A 101 7.68 -2.85 35.78
CA ILE A 101 8.47 -4.03 36.16
C ILE A 101 9.46 -4.38 35.05
N SER A 102 9.01 -4.40 33.79
CA SER A 102 9.85 -4.66 32.63
C SER A 102 10.86 -3.52 32.43
N PRO A 103 12.03 -3.76 31.81
CA PRO A 103 12.99 -2.71 31.52
C PRO A 103 12.34 -1.54 30.76
N ILE A 104 12.53 -0.32 31.25
CA ILE A 104 11.94 0.88 30.62
C ILE A 104 12.40 1.06 29.16
N GLN A 105 13.60 0.57 28.83
CA GLN A 105 14.15 0.56 27.48
C GLN A 105 13.27 -0.23 26.50
N ASP A 106 12.70 -1.35 26.93
CA ASP A 106 11.83 -2.18 26.09
C ASP A 106 10.53 -1.43 25.78
N HIS A 107 10.01 -0.70 26.77
CA HIS A 107 8.83 0.15 26.59
C HIS A 107 9.09 1.32 25.65
N ILE A 108 10.23 2.00 25.80
CA ILE A 108 10.68 3.04 24.89
C ILE A 108 10.85 2.47 23.47
N ALA A 109 11.42 1.28 23.32
CA ALA A 109 11.57 0.62 22.02
C ALA A 109 10.21 0.31 21.35
N LYS A 110 9.19 -0.09 22.12
CA LYS A 110 7.82 -0.26 21.59
C LYS A 110 7.25 1.06 21.05
N ILE A 111 7.45 2.16 21.78
CA ILE A 111 7.05 3.50 21.35
C ILE A 111 7.75 3.88 20.03
N TRP A 112 9.06 3.69 19.92
CA TRP A 112 9.81 3.95 18.68
C TRP A 112 9.39 3.04 17.52
N THR A 113 9.02 1.80 17.80
CA THR A 113 8.52 0.87 16.77
C THR A 113 7.23 1.40 16.15
N ILE A 114 6.32 1.92 16.98
CA ILE A 114 5.07 2.51 16.50
C ILE A 114 5.35 3.78 15.66
N ASP A 115 6.27 4.63 16.09
CA ASP A 115 6.67 5.82 15.32
C ASP A 115 7.36 5.48 14.01
N SER A 116 8.22 4.47 13.98
CA SER A 116 8.85 3.99 12.73
C SER A 116 7.78 3.53 11.72
N HIS A 117 6.77 2.80 12.21
CA HIS A 117 5.65 2.35 11.39
C HIS A 117 4.83 3.53 10.84
N LEU A 118 4.49 4.51 11.68
CA LEU A 118 3.79 5.73 11.29
C LEU A 118 4.61 6.59 10.31
N SER A 119 5.92 6.70 10.54
CA SER A 119 6.84 7.39 9.66
C SER A 119 6.92 6.75 8.27
N GLY A 120 6.86 5.41 8.20
CA GLY A 120 6.72 4.68 6.93
C GLY A 120 5.45 5.04 6.14
N MET A 121 4.39 5.46 6.84
CA MET A 121 3.14 5.96 6.25
C MET A 121 3.15 7.48 6.00
N LYS A 122 4.29 8.17 6.19
CA LYS A 122 4.43 9.64 6.15
C LYS A 122 3.59 10.37 7.20
N LEU A 123 3.33 9.71 8.33
CA LEU A 123 2.55 10.21 9.46
C LEU A 123 3.38 10.19 10.76
N GLY A 124 4.70 10.42 10.65
CA GLY A 124 5.62 10.41 11.79
C GLY A 124 5.17 11.36 12.90
N VAL A 125 5.44 10.97 14.15
CA VAL A 125 4.95 11.69 15.33
C VAL A 125 6.00 12.68 15.80
N ASP A 126 5.59 13.93 16.08
CA ASP A 126 6.51 14.94 16.61
C ASP A 126 7.18 14.45 17.91
N THR A 127 8.47 14.74 18.08
CA THR A 127 9.24 14.28 19.25
C THR A 127 8.62 14.73 20.58
N LYS A 128 7.95 15.89 20.64
CA LYS A 128 7.24 16.34 21.85
C LYS A 128 6.01 15.48 22.14
N LEU A 129 5.28 15.07 21.10
CA LEU A 129 4.15 14.15 21.25
C LEU A 129 4.61 12.75 21.67
N MET A 130 5.77 12.30 21.17
CA MET A 130 6.40 11.06 21.61
C MET A 130 6.82 11.10 23.09
N ALA A 131 7.45 12.20 23.52
CA ALA A 131 7.77 12.42 24.93
C ALA A 131 6.50 12.47 25.80
N PHE A 132 5.44 13.14 25.32
CA PHE A 132 4.16 13.16 26.01
C PHE A 132 3.54 11.76 26.11
N ALA A 133 3.52 10.98 25.03
CA ALA A 133 3.03 9.60 25.04
C ALA A 133 3.80 8.73 26.04
N LEU A 134 5.14 8.87 26.10
CA LEU A 134 5.96 8.21 27.10
C LEU A 134 5.54 8.61 28.52
N LEU A 135 5.40 9.90 28.81
CA LEU A 135 4.99 10.36 30.14
C LEU A 135 3.59 9.86 30.53
N GLN A 136 2.64 9.85 29.59
CA GLN A 136 1.28 9.36 29.81
C GLN A 136 1.21 7.84 30.02
N SER A 137 2.19 7.09 29.49
CA SER A 137 2.25 5.64 29.62
C SER A 137 2.82 5.15 30.96
N LEU A 138 3.38 6.04 31.79
CA LEU A 138 4.00 5.66 33.05
C LEU A 138 2.95 5.22 34.10
N PRO A 139 3.27 4.26 34.97
CA PRO A 139 2.39 3.82 36.05
C PRO A 139 1.94 4.97 36.94
N CYS A 140 0.75 4.84 37.53
CA CYS A 140 0.24 5.80 38.51
C CYS A 140 0.72 5.48 39.94
N THR A 141 1.98 5.05 40.12
CA THR A 141 2.57 4.80 41.43
C THR A 141 3.18 6.09 42.02
N PRO A 142 3.35 6.20 43.35
CA PRO A 142 3.84 7.42 44.01
C PRO A 142 5.14 7.98 43.42
N GLU A 143 6.01 7.10 42.94
CA GLU A 143 7.31 7.41 42.31
C GLU A 143 7.16 8.22 41.02
N TRP A 144 6.14 7.90 40.21
CA TRP A 144 5.93 8.52 38.89
C TRP A 144 4.87 9.63 38.90
N GLN A 145 4.13 9.79 40.00
CA GLN A 145 3.08 10.81 40.12
C GLN A 145 3.56 12.25 39.93
N ILE A 146 4.85 12.54 40.10
CA ILE A 146 5.41 13.88 39.83
C ILE A 146 5.24 14.28 38.36
N PHE A 147 5.31 13.33 37.43
CA PHE A 147 5.18 13.58 36.00
C PHE A 147 3.73 13.80 35.57
N HIS A 148 2.78 13.21 36.30
CA HIS A 148 1.34 13.37 36.03
C HIS A 148 0.78 14.67 36.62
N ARG A 149 1.36 15.18 37.71
CA ARG A 149 0.86 16.36 38.43
C ARG A 149 1.14 17.72 37.76
N CYS A 150 2.08 17.80 36.82
CA CYS A 150 2.42 19.06 36.15
C CYS A 150 1.66 19.31 34.83
N HIS A 151 0.83 18.38 34.35
CA HIS A 151 0.30 18.41 32.97
C HIS A 151 -1.23 18.54 32.83
N ALA A 152 -1.95 18.97 33.86
CA ALA A 152 -3.41 19.18 33.76
C ALA A 152 -3.79 20.66 33.63
N PRO A 153 -3.96 21.21 32.41
CA PRO A 153 -5.03 22.17 32.21
C PRO A 153 -6.34 21.42 32.38
N LYS A 154 -7.23 21.93 33.23
CA LYS A 154 -8.63 21.48 33.35
C LYS A 154 -9.30 21.61 31.98
N LEU A 155 -9.25 20.58 31.17
CA LEU A 155 -10.10 20.43 29.99
C LEU A 155 -10.96 19.18 30.19
N ILE A 156 -12.25 19.48 30.36
CA ILE A 156 -13.45 18.64 30.28
C ILE A 156 -13.19 17.18 29.92
N GLY A 157 -13.49 16.28 30.86
CA GLY A 157 -13.52 14.83 30.67
C GLY A 157 -12.42 14.08 31.40
N SER A 158 -12.50 14.01 32.73
CA SER A 158 -11.70 13.07 33.53
C SER A 158 -12.07 11.65 33.11
N MET A 159 -11.28 11.04 32.21
CA MET A 159 -11.19 9.60 32.13
C MET A 159 -10.31 9.18 33.31
N ASP A 160 -10.96 8.76 34.38
CA ASP A 160 -10.31 8.23 35.58
C ASP A 160 -9.47 7.02 35.18
N ARG A 161 -8.18 7.23 34.96
CA ARG A 161 -7.17 6.18 34.74
C ARG A 161 -6.78 5.46 36.04
N CYS A 162 -7.45 5.77 37.14
CA CYS A 162 -7.24 5.19 38.46
C CYS A 162 -8.54 4.52 38.92
N GLN A 163 -8.82 3.32 38.41
CA GLN A 163 -9.63 2.31 39.10
C GLN A 163 -8.86 1.00 39.09
#